data_AF-A0A3N4VE43-F1
#
_entry.id   AF-A0A3N4VE43-F1
#
_cell.length_a   1.000
_cell.length_b   1.000
_cell.length_c   1.000
_cell.angle_alpha   90.00
_cell.angle_beta   90.00
_cell.angle_gamma   90.00
#
_symmetry.space_group_name_H-M   'P 1'
#
loop_
_entity.id
_entity.type
_entity.pdbx_description
1 polymer ?
#
loop_
_entity_poly.entity_id
_entity_poly.type
_entity_poly.pdbx_seq_one_letter_code
_entity_poly.pdbx_strand_id
1 'polypeptide(L)'
;MRGAGFRAPRPVKSDQPLMTIHTTRKALSISRTIIDRAELDGGALVFDRLRRGQCRLMSFRTLLIVGLAFKIQDPRRNWNLSQVARFVHQFNRAERALADLADFAGTSDHIETALRAMARLLEPEGSFHRVNPKTGEVRPRPVGMMTLDQFCNRIVEASIPPVFQPAQVQALDSTDVPTPAKKQFWPKKPDPVVDSDYMPPAPEPKDKEERGSKGWPRVGYDGRLQCSLDLDARLGWRTQTEDHDTHAFNGHDLHLLVDAGFVGYETIVYFIRGMLFRPAGTYKADCGIALIDSLRYGFEAEWLATDRGYSYCKAENWVRRLDERGIKYIHDLHANQRRSKMPIRNKAAIWIDGVLFTSALPKELRKLENFTIDMSDEDKSKLREKYERRMQYAFMANGPVRPDGSVQLKGPAISGRLRCPNVAISRRYAMSKPETKCQPNSCDCGSTIVVYPQESARERQPMPFGTTRWAELYGMRTAVESANSNFKIWRGVLHRHSSFVFGTTPNAILLALQCAAINVSLFHDAYDDKVTIKTTKSEHVPPKRRRRGAARALHQRRARSKKRLTGPQPVTQGRRR
;
A
#
# COMPACT_ATOMS: atom_id res chain seq x y z
N MET A 1 -28.48 -15.09 -48.37
CA MET A 1 -27.05 -14.87 -48.04
C MET A 1 -26.96 -14.30 -46.63
N ARG A 2 -26.49 -15.11 -45.66
CA ARG A 2 -26.50 -14.79 -44.21
C ARG A 2 -25.21 -14.08 -43.81
N GLY A 3 -25.34 -13.08 -42.95
CA GLY A 3 -24.25 -12.26 -42.41
C GLY A 3 -23.30 -13.03 -41.49
N ALA A 4 -22.00 -12.79 -41.67
CA ALA A 4 -20.95 -13.25 -40.78
C ALA A 4 -20.64 -12.16 -39.75
N GLY A 5 -21.07 -12.39 -38.50
CA GLY A 5 -20.78 -11.53 -37.37
C GLY A 5 -19.29 -11.60 -36.99
N PHE A 6 -18.69 -10.43 -36.78
CA PHE A 6 -17.41 -10.26 -36.12
C PHE A 6 -17.49 -10.84 -34.70
N ARG A 7 -16.88 -12.01 -34.47
CA ARG A 7 -16.66 -12.57 -33.13
C ARG A 7 -15.49 -11.83 -32.48
N ALA A 8 -15.72 -11.32 -31.27
CA ALA A 8 -14.65 -10.84 -30.40
C ALA A 8 -13.59 -11.94 -30.19
N PRO A 9 -12.29 -11.59 -30.17
CA PRO A 9 -11.23 -12.57 -29.96
C PRO A 9 -11.38 -13.22 -28.57
N ARG A 10 -11.41 -14.56 -28.56
CA ARG A 10 -11.36 -15.34 -27.32
C ARG A 10 -10.03 -15.04 -26.60
N PRO A 11 -10.02 -14.88 -25.26
CA PRO A 11 -8.78 -14.73 -24.53
C PRO A 11 -7.93 -15.99 -24.72
N VAL A 12 -6.68 -15.78 -25.12
CA VAL A 12 -5.65 -16.81 -25.17
C VAL A 12 -5.52 -17.37 -23.76
N LYS A 13 -5.75 -18.68 -23.59
CA LYS A 13 -5.42 -19.39 -22.36
C LYS A 13 -3.91 -19.29 -22.17
N SER A 14 -3.47 -18.33 -21.34
CA SER A 14 -2.15 -18.41 -20.75
C SER A 14 -2.14 -19.59 -19.80
N ASP A 15 -1.18 -20.51 -19.95
CA ASP A 15 -0.84 -21.55 -18.97
C ASP A 15 -0.41 -20.89 -17.65
N GLN A 16 -1.37 -20.35 -16.92
CA GLN A 16 -1.19 -19.89 -15.56
C GLN A 16 -1.30 -21.13 -14.65
N PRO A 17 -0.40 -21.29 -13.66
CA PRO A 17 -0.52 -22.37 -12.71
C PRO A 17 -1.91 -22.29 -12.08
N LEU A 18 -2.68 -23.38 -12.22
CA LEU A 18 -3.97 -23.56 -11.59
C LEU A 18 -3.77 -23.35 -10.09
N MET A 19 -4.24 -22.22 -9.55
CA MET A 19 -4.33 -22.04 -8.09
C MET A 19 -5.08 -23.25 -7.53
N THR A 20 -4.51 -23.88 -6.50
CA THR A 20 -5.10 -25.07 -5.91
C THR A 20 -6.45 -24.70 -5.29
N ILE A 21 -7.53 -25.19 -5.90
CA ILE A 21 -8.89 -25.01 -5.39
C ILE A 21 -9.02 -25.88 -4.13
N HIS A 22 -9.11 -25.25 -2.96
CA HIS A 22 -9.42 -25.99 -1.74
C HIS A 22 -10.82 -26.59 -1.82
N THR A 23 -11.00 -27.81 -1.31
CA THR A 23 -12.33 -28.38 -1.12
C THR A 23 -13.14 -27.48 -0.19
N THR A 24 -14.47 -27.44 -0.36
CA THR A 24 -15.37 -26.62 0.48
C THR A 24 -15.13 -26.88 1.97
N ARG A 25 -15.06 -28.16 2.37
CA ARG A 25 -14.74 -28.58 3.74
C ARG A 25 -13.39 -28.04 4.24
N LYS A 26 -12.33 -28.07 3.44
CA LYS A 26 -11.00 -27.55 3.81
C LYS A 26 -11.04 -26.02 3.94
N ALA A 27 -11.69 -25.32 3.01
CA ALA A 27 -11.85 -23.88 3.05
C ALA A 27 -12.63 -23.42 4.29
N LEU A 28 -13.72 -24.11 4.66
CA LEU A 28 -14.49 -23.85 5.89
C LEU A 28 -13.64 -24.08 7.15
N SER A 29 -12.87 -25.16 7.21
CA SER A 29 -12.00 -25.47 8.35
C SER A 29 -10.90 -24.40 8.55
N ILE A 30 -10.25 -23.96 7.47
CA ILE A 30 -9.28 -22.87 7.51
C ILE A 30 -9.96 -21.57 7.95
N SER A 31 -11.12 -21.25 7.36
CA SER A 31 -11.87 -20.02 7.67
C SER A 31 -12.27 -19.95 9.13
N ARG A 32 -12.83 -21.03 9.68
CA ARG A 32 -13.17 -21.13 11.10
C ARG A 32 -11.95 -20.90 11.98
N THR A 33 -10.82 -21.52 11.66
CA THR A 33 -9.57 -21.33 12.42
C THR A 33 -9.10 -19.87 12.39
N ILE A 34 -9.22 -19.19 11.24
CA ILE A 34 -8.86 -17.76 11.11
C ILE A 34 -9.81 -16.89 11.96
N ILE A 35 -11.12 -17.12 11.88
CA ILE A 35 -12.10 -16.32 12.63
C ILE A 35 -11.97 -16.55 14.14
N ASP A 36 -11.66 -17.77 14.58
CA ASP A 36 -11.36 -18.08 15.98
C ASP A 36 -10.10 -17.34 16.46
N ARG A 37 -9.02 -17.37 15.67
CA ARG A 37 -7.76 -16.68 15.99
C ARG A 37 -7.84 -15.16 15.91
N ALA A 38 -8.79 -14.62 15.15
CA ALA A 38 -9.02 -13.18 15.06
C ALA A 38 -9.57 -12.59 16.37
N GLU A 39 -10.06 -13.43 17.29
CA GLU A 39 -10.54 -13.04 18.63
C GLU A 39 -11.58 -11.90 18.59
N LEU A 40 -12.48 -12.00 17.61
CA LEU A 40 -13.54 -11.01 17.39
C LEU A 40 -14.65 -11.08 18.47
N ASP A 41 -14.53 -12.02 19.41
CA ASP A 41 -15.45 -12.24 20.52
C ASP A 41 -15.45 -11.08 21.53
N GLY A 42 -14.38 -10.29 21.63
CA GLY A 42 -14.42 -9.04 22.39
C GLY A 42 -15.24 -7.91 21.74
N GLY A 43 -15.82 -8.13 20.55
CA GLY A 43 -16.43 -7.09 19.73
C GLY A 43 -17.74 -7.52 19.06
N ALA A 44 -17.80 -7.40 17.72
CA ALA A 44 -19.03 -7.54 16.95
C ALA A 44 -19.76 -8.88 17.17
N LEU A 45 -19.02 -9.97 17.43
CA LEU A 45 -19.61 -11.30 17.60
C LEU A 45 -20.36 -11.47 18.93
N VAL A 46 -19.91 -10.81 20.01
CA VAL A 46 -20.65 -10.81 21.28
C VAL A 46 -21.95 -10.03 21.15
N PHE A 47 -21.94 -8.90 20.44
CA PHE A 47 -23.16 -8.14 20.18
C PHE A 47 -24.19 -8.92 19.38
N ASP A 48 -23.76 -9.77 18.45
CA ASP A 48 -24.67 -10.63 17.72
C ASP A 48 -25.29 -11.71 18.62
N ARG A 49 -24.48 -12.31 19.52
CA ARG A 49 -24.94 -13.32 20.48
C ARG A 49 -25.88 -12.78 21.56
N LEU A 50 -25.59 -11.59 22.10
CA LEU A 50 -26.35 -11.00 23.22
C LEU A 50 -27.59 -10.23 22.77
N ARG A 51 -27.85 -10.17 21.46
CA ARG A 51 -28.97 -9.42 20.91
C ARG A 51 -30.31 -9.99 21.40
N ARG A 52 -31.17 -9.12 21.94
CA ARG A 52 -32.56 -9.45 22.29
C ARG A 52 -33.46 -9.33 21.04
N GLY A 53 -34.37 -10.29 20.84
CA GLY A 53 -35.33 -10.31 19.70
C GLY A 53 -35.21 -11.58 18.84
N GLN A 54 -35.85 -11.58 17.66
CA GLN A 54 -35.74 -12.71 16.73
C GLN A 54 -34.29 -12.94 16.32
N CYS A 55 -33.81 -14.18 16.48
CA CYS A 55 -32.49 -14.60 16.02
C CYS A 55 -32.37 -14.35 14.51
N ARG A 56 -31.23 -13.80 14.09
CA ARG A 56 -30.89 -13.78 12.66
C ARG A 56 -30.75 -15.22 12.19
N LEU A 57 -31.27 -15.50 11.00
CA LEU A 57 -31.01 -16.78 10.36
C LEU A 57 -29.49 -16.95 10.15
N MET A 58 -28.78 -15.90 9.72
CA MET A 58 -27.31 -15.92 9.61
C MET A 58 -26.64 -15.02 10.66
N SER A 59 -25.82 -15.63 11.53
CA SER A 59 -24.97 -14.90 12.48
C SER A 59 -23.82 -14.17 11.79
N PHE A 60 -23.21 -13.18 12.44
CA PHE A 60 -22.01 -12.52 11.93
C PHE A 60 -20.84 -13.48 11.79
N ARG A 61 -20.70 -14.41 12.75
CA ARG A 61 -19.65 -15.44 12.71
C ARG A 61 -19.82 -16.35 11.50
N THR A 62 -21.03 -16.86 11.28
CA THR A 62 -21.41 -17.65 10.10
C THR A 62 -21.10 -16.89 8.81
N LEU A 63 -21.49 -15.62 8.72
CA LEU A 63 -21.24 -14.76 7.56
C LEU A 63 -19.73 -14.66 7.25
N LEU A 64 -18.89 -14.42 8.26
CA LEU A 64 -17.44 -14.31 8.09
C LEU A 64 -16.81 -15.64 7.67
N ILE A 65 -17.20 -16.75 8.29
CA ILE A 65 -16.69 -18.09 7.95
C ILE A 65 -17.06 -18.45 6.50
N VAL A 66 -18.33 -18.30 6.13
CA VAL A 66 -18.82 -18.59 4.77
C VAL A 66 -18.15 -17.67 3.75
N GLY A 67 -18.08 -16.38 4.04
CA GLY A 67 -17.47 -15.40 3.15
C GLY A 67 -15.98 -15.66 2.93
N LEU A 68 -15.24 -15.97 3.98
CA LEU A 68 -13.83 -16.31 3.88
C LEU A 68 -13.64 -17.63 3.13
N ALA A 69 -14.45 -18.65 3.39
CA ALA A 69 -14.36 -19.94 2.72
C ALA A 69 -14.66 -19.82 1.22
N PHE A 70 -15.65 -18.99 0.86
CA PHE A 70 -15.98 -18.67 -0.52
C PHE A 70 -14.77 -18.08 -1.27
N LYS A 71 -13.97 -17.24 -0.59
CA LYS A 71 -12.75 -16.66 -1.15
C LYS A 71 -11.54 -17.57 -1.08
N ILE A 72 -11.36 -18.37 -0.04
CA ILE A 72 -10.26 -19.35 0.05
C ILE A 72 -10.40 -20.41 -1.05
N GLN A 73 -11.62 -20.85 -1.34
CA GLN A 73 -11.85 -21.82 -2.42
C GLN A 73 -11.44 -21.27 -3.79
N ASP A 74 -11.73 -20.00 -4.05
CA ASP A 74 -11.35 -19.32 -5.29
C ASP A 74 -11.24 -17.82 -5.04
N PRO A 75 -10.02 -17.31 -4.79
CA PRO A 75 -9.82 -15.90 -4.46
C PRO A 75 -10.18 -14.95 -5.61
N ARG A 76 -10.36 -15.47 -6.84
CA ARG A 76 -10.72 -14.68 -8.03
C ARG A 76 -12.22 -14.44 -8.18
N ARG A 77 -13.08 -15.10 -7.38
CA ARG A 77 -14.52 -14.88 -7.49
C ARG A 77 -14.87 -13.43 -7.18
N ASN A 78 -15.80 -12.85 -7.92
CA ASN A 78 -16.37 -11.56 -7.54
C ASN A 78 -17.26 -11.72 -6.29
N TRP A 79 -17.33 -10.69 -5.46
CA TRP A 79 -18.25 -10.60 -4.35
C TRP A 79 -19.67 -10.32 -4.85
N ASN A 80 -20.43 -11.39 -5.08
CA ASN A 80 -21.84 -11.35 -5.42
C ASN A 80 -22.63 -12.17 -4.39
N LEU A 81 -23.55 -11.52 -3.67
CA LEU A 81 -24.31 -12.15 -2.58
C LEU A 81 -25.11 -13.37 -3.04
N SER A 82 -25.64 -13.36 -4.27
CA SER A 82 -26.34 -14.51 -4.86
C SER A 82 -25.39 -15.66 -5.22
N GLN A 83 -24.12 -15.40 -5.50
CA GLN A 83 -23.11 -16.46 -5.67
C GLN A 83 -22.73 -17.07 -4.31
N VAL A 84 -22.60 -16.25 -3.27
CA VAL A 84 -22.35 -16.74 -1.90
C VAL A 84 -23.54 -17.58 -1.41
N ALA A 85 -24.78 -17.15 -1.65
CA ALA A 85 -25.97 -17.93 -1.33
C ALA A 85 -25.97 -19.28 -2.04
N ARG A 86 -25.69 -19.31 -3.35
CA ARG A 86 -25.56 -20.56 -4.12
C ARG A 86 -24.45 -21.47 -3.59
N PHE A 87 -23.34 -20.90 -3.11
CA PHE A 87 -22.29 -21.67 -2.47
C PHE A 87 -22.77 -22.32 -1.16
N VAL A 88 -23.51 -21.58 -0.32
CA VAL A 88 -24.11 -22.11 0.92
C VAL A 88 -25.14 -23.21 0.64
N HIS A 89 -25.96 -23.05 -0.41
CA HIS A 89 -26.94 -24.07 -0.82
C HIS A 89 -26.32 -25.43 -1.14
N GLN A 90 -25.05 -25.47 -1.52
CA GLN A 90 -24.33 -26.71 -1.85
C GLN A 90 -23.81 -27.45 -0.62
N PHE A 91 -23.92 -26.88 0.59
CA PHE A 91 -23.34 -27.48 1.78
C PHE A 91 -24.11 -28.71 2.25
N ASN A 92 -23.38 -29.81 2.45
CA ASN A 92 -23.90 -30.97 3.17
C ASN A 92 -23.99 -30.70 4.69
N ARG A 93 -24.58 -31.63 5.45
CA ARG A 93 -24.79 -31.49 6.90
C ARG A 93 -23.49 -31.20 7.67
N ALA A 94 -22.38 -31.84 7.31
CA ALA A 94 -21.09 -31.63 7.98
C ALA A 94 -20.49 -30.25 7.66
N GLU A 95 -20.65 -29.77 6.43
CA GLU A 95 -20.21 -28.43 6.01
C GLU A 95 -21.05 -27.33 6.66
N ARG A 96 -22.36 -27.53 6.79
CA ARG A 96 -23.25 -26.63 7.55
C ARG A 96 -22.82 -26.51 9.01
N ALA A 97 -22.51 -27.64 9.65
CA ALA A 97 -21.98 -27.65 11.01
C ALA A 97 -20.62 -26.94 11.13
N LEU A 98 -19.73 -27.07 10.14
CA LEU A 98 -18.46 -26.34 10.13
C LEU A 98 -18.63 -24.82 9.95
N ALA A 99 -19.65 -24.41 9.21
CA ALA A 99 -19.97 -23.00 8.95
C ALA A 99 -20.77 -22.33 10.07
N ASP A 100 -21.11 -23.05 11.14
CA ASP A 100 -22.06 -22.62 12.17
C ASP A 100 -23.41 -22.19 11.54
N LEU A 101 -23.89 -22.94 10.54
CA LEU A 101 -25.16 -22.68 9.84
C LEU A 101 -26.26 -23.59 10.41
N ALA A 102 -27.36 -23.01 10.86
CA ALA A 102 -28.57 -23.76 11.23
C ALA A 102 -29.26 -24.40 10.00
N ASP A 103 -30.34 -25.16 10.21
CA ASP A 103 -31.12 -25.86 9.16
C ASP A 103 -31.94 -24.93 8.25
N PHE A 104 -31.33 -23.85 7.75
CA PHE A 104 -31.90 -22.98 6.73
C PHE A 104 -30.99 -22.92 5.50
N ALA A 105 -31.57 -22.64 4.34
CA ALA A 105 -30.86 -22.76 3.07
C ALA A 105 -30.01 -21.51 2.72
N GLY A 106 -30.15 -20.40 3.46
CA GLY A 106 -29.37 -19.17 3.27
C GLY A 106 -29.65 -18.44 1.94
N THR A 107 -30.60 -17.49 1.93
CA THR A 107 -30.85 -16.64 0.77
C THR A 107 -29.84 -15.49 0.69
N SER A 108 -29.75 -14.83 -0.48
CA SER A 108 -28.96 -13.60 -0.63
C SER A 108 -29.38 -12.53 0.38
N ASP A 109 -30.68 -12.46 0.69
CA ASP A 109 -31.25 -11.45 1.58
C ASP A 109 -30.81 -11.67 3.03
N HIS A 110 -30.63 -12.91 3.45
CA HIS A 110 -30.09 -13.22 4.79
C HIS A 110 -28.63 -12.78 4.90
N ILE A 111 -27.82 -13.06 3.87
CA ILE A 111 -26.42 -12.63 3.80
C ILE A 111 -26.33 -11.11 3.80
N GLU A 112 -27.16 -10.44 2.98
CA GLU A 112 -27.22 -8.99 2.91
C GLU A 112 -27.64 -8.37 4.24
N THR A 113 -28.66 -8.92 4.89
CA THR A 113 -29.16 -8.44 6.18
C THR A 113 -28.12 -8.61 7.28
N ALA A 114 -27.37 -9.71 7.28
CA ALA A 114 -26.25 -9.94 8.18
C ALA A 114 -25.12 -8.93 7.93
N LEU A 115 -24.68 -8.77 6.67
CA LEU A 115 -23.61 -7.86 6.30
C LEU A 115 -23.95 -6.40 6.63
N ARG A 116 -25.14 -5.92 6.25
CA ARG A 116 -25.59 -4.56 6.54
C ARG A 116 -25.64 -4.27 8.04
N ALA A 117 -26.03 -5.25 8.84
CA ALA A 117 -26.09 -5.06 10.28
C ALA A 117 -24.73 -5.06 10.95
N MET A 118 -23.82 -5.94 10.50
CA MET A 118 -22.43 -5.92 10.95
C MET A 118 -21.75 -4.61 10.54
N ALA A 119 -21.97 -4.15 9.32
CA ALA A 119 -21.47 -2.86 8.85
C ALA A 119 -22.00 -1.70 9.71
N ARG A 120 -23.31 -1.65 9.97
CA ARG A 120 -23.90 -0.66 10.89
C ARG A 120 -23.25 -0.66 12.28
N LEU A 121 -22.88 -1.83 12.79
CA LEU A 121 -22.24 -1.95 14.10
C LEU A 121 -20.80 -1.43 14.10
N LEU A 122 -20.05 -1.72 13.04
CA LEU A 122 -18.64 -1.36 12.89
C LEU A 122 -18.41 0.06 12.36
N GLU A 123 -19.48 0.69 11.89
CA GLU A 123 -19.48 2.02 11.29
C GLU A 123 -18.66 3.04 12.13
N PRO A 124 -17.73 3.80 11.51
CA PRO A 124 -16.89 4.77 12.21
C PRO A 124 -17.68 5.85 12.94
N GLU A 125 -17.12 6.41 14.00
CA GLU A 125 -17.82 7.36 14.88
C GLU A 125 -18.33 8.61 14.13
N GLY A 126 -17.52 9.17 13.24
CA GLY A 126 -17.88 10.32 12.40
C GLY A 126 -18.71 10.00 11.15
N SER A 127 -19.15 8.76 10.96
CA SER A 127 -19.87 8.38 9.73
C SER A 127 -21.32 8.88 9.73
N PHE A 128 -21.73 9.50 8.63
CA PHE A 128 -23.11 9.94 8.41
C PHE A 128 -24.10 8.77 8.37
N HIS A 129 -23.66 7.52 8.13
CA HIS A 129 -24.52 6.33 8.20
C HIS A 129 -25.01 6.02 9.62
N ARG A 130 -24.47 6.72 10.63
CA ARG A 130 -24.95 6.67 12.02
C ARG A 130 -26.02 7.71 12.32
N VAL A 131 -26.18 8.72 11.46
CA VAL A 131 -27.17 9.78 11.64
C VAL A 131 -28.51 9.34 11.06
N ASN A 132 -29.57 9.40 11.85
CA ASN A 132 -30.91 9.17 11.35
C ASN A 132 -31.31 10.34 10.44
N PRO A 133 -31.59 10.11 9.14
CA PRO A 133 -31.86 11.21 8.21
C PRO A 133 -33.17 11.95 8.50
N LYS A 134 -34.08 11.37 9.30
CA LYS A 134 -35.36 12.00 9.69
C LYS A 134 -35.26 12.79 11.00
N THR A 135 -34.54 12.24 11.98
CA THR A 135 -34.49 12.82 13.35
C THR A 135 -33.18 13.55 13.64
N GLY A 136 -32.14 13.36 12.85
CA GLY A 136 -30.79 13.88 13.11
C GLY A 136 -30.05 13.13 14.22
N GLU A 137 -30.69 12.17 14.89
CA GLU A 137 -30.10 11.44 16.01
C GLU A 137 -28.92 10.58 15.56
N VAL A 138 -27.81 10.67 16.27
CA VAL A 138 -26.62 9.85 16.04
C VAL A 138 -26.76 8.55 16.83
N ARG A 139 -26.84 7.40 16.14
CA ARG A 139 -26.85 6.08 16.79
C ARG A 139 -25.55 5.89 17.56
N PRO A 140 -25.57 5.70 18.90
CA PRO A 140 -24.35 5.53 19.69
C PRO A 140 -23.60 4.25 19.29
N ARG A 141 -22.28 4.29 19.46
CA ARG A 141 -21.39 3.17 19.18
C ARG A 141 -21.24 2.42 20.49
N PRO A 142 -21.39 1.10 20.51
CA PRO A 142 -21.24 0.38 21.77
C PRO A 142 -19.84 0.55 22.36
N VAL A 143 -19.78 0.80 23.67
CA VAL A 143 -18.52 0.97 24.41
C VAL A 143 -17.67 -0.29 24.28
N GLY A 144 -16.37 -0.12 24.06
CA GLY A 144 -15.42 -1.23 23.90
C GLY A 144 -15.43 -1.91 22.52
N MET A 145 -16.26 -1.47 21.57
CA MET A 145 -16.29 -2.02 20.21
C MET A 145 -15.03 -1.67 19.42
N MET A 146 -14.31 -2.68 18.91
CA MET A 146 -13.17 -2.52 17.99
C MET A 146 -13.54 -1.67 16.78
N THR A 147 -12.66 -0.73 16.40
CA THR A 147 -12.82 0.08 15.18
C THR A 147 -12.93 -0.81 13.94
N LEU A 148 -13.49 -0.28 12.85
CA LEU A 148 -13.54 -1.01 11.58
C LEU A 148 -12.13 -1.49 11.15
N ASP A 149 -11.13 -0.63 11.30
CA ASP A 149 -9.76 -0.95 10.89
C ASP A 149 -9.16 -2.04 11.78
N GLN A 150 -9.34 -1.95 13.10
CA GLN A 150 -8.93 -3.00 14.04
C GLN A 150 -9.62 -4.32 13.70
N PHE A 151 -10.94 -4.31 13.47
CA PHE A 151 -11.70 -5.50 13.11
C PHE A 151 -11.17 -6.15 11.83
N CYS A 152 -10.93 -5.37 10.77
CA CYS A 152 -10.37 -5.86 9.51
C CYS A 152 -8.96 -6.42 9.71
N ASN A 153 -8.09 -5.71 10.42
CA ASN A 153 -6.70 -6.12 10.63
C ASN A 153 -6.58 -7.37 11.49
N ARG A 154 -7.46 -7.59 12.48
CA ARG A 154 -7.52 -8.85 13.22
C ARG A 154 -7.77 -10.06 12.33
N ILE A 155 -8.64 -9.94 11.32
CA ILE A 155 -8.89 -11.01 10.36
C ILE A 155 -7.67 -11.25 9.47
N VAL A 156 -7.03 -10.16 8.99
CA VAL A 156 -5.84 -10.25 8.13
C VAL A 156 -4.67 -10.87 8.89
N GLU A 157 -4.35 -10.40 10.10
CA GLU A 157 -3.30 -10.95 10.95
C GLU A 157 -3.54 -12.44 11.27
N ALA A 158 -4.77 -12.81 11.61
CA ALA A 158 -5.13 -14.19 11.93
C ALA A 158 -4.99 -15.16 10.74
N SER A 159 -4.96 -14.66 9.51
CA SER A 159 -4.74 -15.46 8.29
C SER A 159 -3.29 -15.89 8.08
N ILE A 160 -2.35 -15.33 8.87
CA ILE A 160 -0.93 -15.67 8.80
C ILE A 160 -0.65 -16.80 9.81
N PRO A 161 0.01 -17.91 9.40
CA PRO A 161 0.43 -18.94 10.34
C PRO A 161 1.34 -18.37 11.46
N PRO A 162 1.14 -18.75 12.75
CA PRO A 162 1.89 -18.18 13.88
C PRO A 162 3.41 -18.32 13.80
N VAL A 163 3.89 -19.31 13.04
CA VAL A 163 5.32 -19.52 12.77
C VAL A 163 5.98 -18.32 12.05
N PHE A 164 5.22 -17.48 11.35
CA PHE A 164 5.75 -16.34 10.60
C PHE A 164 5.66 -15.03 11.38
N GLN A 165 6.78 -14.67 12.02
CA GLN A 165 6.97 -13.35 12.60
C GLN A 165 7.00 -12.26 11.51
N PRO A 166 6.66 -11.00 11.85
CA PRO A 166 6.81 -9.86 10.95
C PRO A 166 8.22 -9.77 10.37
N ALA A 167 8.32 -9.40 9.09
CA ALA A 167 9.62 -9.17 8.46
C ALA A 167 10.30 -7.91 9.03
N GLN A 168 11.63 -7.84 8.94
CA GLN A 168 12.39 -6.66 9.37
C GLN A 168 12.00 -5.39 8.59
N VAL A 169 11.62 -5.57 7.32
CA VAL A 169 11.13 -4.50 6.45
C VAL A 169 9.71 -4.81 6.02
N GLN A 170 8.84 -3.81 6.16
CA GLN A 170 7.48 -3.84 5.62
C GLN A 170 7.29 -2.69 4.64
N ALA A 171 6.52 -2.95 3.60
CA ALA A 171 6.21 -2.00 2.55
C ALA A 171 4.75 -1.53 2.65
N LEU A 172 4.53 -0.23 2.46
CA LEU A 172 3.22 0.41 2.50
C LEU A 172 2.95 1.17 1.21
N ASP A 173 1.83 0.85 0.58
CA ASP A 173 1.29 1.55 -0.58
C ASP A 173 -0.23 1.45 -0.58
N SER A 174 -0.89 2.22 -1.43
CA SER A 174 -2.33 2.18 -1.65
C SER A 174 -2.66 1.84 -3.09
N THR A 175 -3.76 1.14 -3.31
CA THR A 175 -4.26 0.83 -4.64
C THR A 175 -5.72 1.20 -4.79
N ASP A 176 -6.12 1.56 -6.00
CA ASP A 176 -7.47 2.03 -6.31
C ASP A 176 -8.49 0.90 -6.37
N VAL A 177 -9.66 1.13 -5.78
CA VAL A 177 -10.82 0.23 -5.79
C VAL A 177 -12.03 0.96 -6.34
N PRO A 178 -12.34 0.80 -7.64
CA PRO A 178 -13.46 1.50 -8.26
C PRO A 178 -14.82 1.03 -7.74
N THR A 179 -15.72 1.99 -7.50
CA THR A 179 -17.10 1.65 -7.12
C THR A 179 -17.86 0.99 -8.28
N PRO A 180 -18.68 -0.06 -8.02
CA PRO A 180 -19.58 -0.62 -9.03
C PRO A 180 -20.67 0.37 -9.48
N ALA A 181 -20.98 1.40 -8.68
CA ALA A 181 -22.05 2.34 -8.98
C ALA A 181 -21.87 3.01 -10.35
N LYS A 182 -23.00 3.29 -11.00
CA LYS A 182 -23.01 4.05 -12.26
C LYS A 182 -22.61 5.50 -11.97
N LYS A 183 -21.73 6.03 -12.80
CA LYS A 183 -21.33 7.43 -12.84
C LYS A 183 -22.55 8.32 -13.13
N GLN A 184 -22.76 9.34 -12.30
CA GLN A 184 -23.84 10.32 -12.42
C GLN A 184 -23.34 11.71 -12.82
N PHE A 185 -22.06 12.01 -12.50
CA PHE A 185 -21.38 13.26 -12.81
C PHE A 185 -19.86 13.01 -12.94
N TRP A 186 -19.11 13.86 -13.65
CA TRP A 186 -17.65 13.87 -13.66
C TRP A 186 -17.11 15.30 -13.71
N PRO A 187 -16.40 15.76 -12.68
CA PRO A 187 -15.68 17.01 -12.76
C PRO A 187 -14.40 16.82 -13.59
N LYS A 188 -13.88 17.94 -14.10
CA LYS A 188 -12.58 17.96 -14.79
C LYS A 188 -11.43 17.54 -13.87
N LYS A 189 -11.49 17.88 -12.58
CA LYS A 189 -10.48 17.50 -11.58
C LYS A 189 -11.17 16.84 -10.38
N PRO A 190 -10.61 15.73 -9.84
CA PRO A 190 -10.94 15.25 -8.51
C PRO A 190 -10.90 16.36 -7.47
N ASP A 191 -11.82 16.27 -6.52
CA ASP A 191 -11.92 17.17 -5.37
C ASP A 191 -11.18 16.53 -4.18
N PRO A 192 -9.92 16.91 -3.91
CA PRO A 192 -9.14 16.34 -2.82
C PRO A 192 -9.71 16.76 -1.45
N VAL A 193 -9.42 16.01 -0.39
CA VAL A 193 -9.64 16.50 0.98
C VAL A 193 -8.84 17.79 1.18
N VAL A 194 -9.41 18.78 1.86
CA VAL A 194 -8.68 19.96 2.37
C VAL A 194 -7.41 19.46 3.08
N ASP A 195 -6.22 19.96 2.71
CA ASP A 195 -4.88 19.51 3.17
C ASP A 195 -4.20 18.33 2.46
N SER A 196 -4.80 17.75 1.42
CA SER A 196 -4.09 16.84 0.51
C SER A 196 -3.13 17.62 -0.40
N ASP A 197 -1.89 17.85 0.05
CA ASP A 197 -0.82 18.46 -0.76
C ASP A 197 -0.35 17.55 -1.92
N TYR A 198 -0.90 16.34 -2.05
CA TYR A 198 -0.58 15.42 -3.14
C TYR A 198 -1.26 15.88 -4.44
N MET A 199 -0.49 16.57 -5.29
CA MET A 199 -0.80 16.73 -6.71
C MET A 199 0.01 15.74 -7.53
N PRO A 200 -0.61 14.96 -8.44
CA PRO A 200 0.14 14.08 -9.33
C PRO A 200 1.07 14.91 -10.25
N PRO A 201 2.19 14.33 -10.71
CA PRO A 201 3.19 15.04 -11.54
C PRO A 201 2.65 15.61 -12.86
N ALA A 202 1.55 15.04 -13.37
CA ALA A 202 0.81 15.54 -14.53
C ALA A 202 -0.61 15.97 -14.08
N PRO A 203 -0.79 17.20 -13.57
CA PRO A 203 -2.02 17.65 -12.91
C PRO A 203 -3.15 18.03 -13.89
N GLU A 204 -2.93 17.86 -15.21
CA GLU A 204 -3.94 18.05 -16.24
C GLU A 204 -4.54 16.70 -16.66
N PRO A 205 -5.60 16.23 -15.99
CA PRO A 205 -6.38 15.11 -16.48
C PRO A 205 -6.92 15.46 -17.85
N LYS A 206 -6.78 14.54 -18.80
CA LYS A 206 -7.44 14.64 -20.11
C LYS A 206 -8.95 14.37 -20.02
N ASP A 207 -9.46 14.01 -18.85
CA ASP A 207 -10.88 13.77 -18.64
C ASP A 207 -11.67 15.06 -18.92
N LYS A 208 -12.65 14.94 -19.82
CA LYS A 208 -13.62 16.01 -20.06
C LYS A 208 -14.63 16.02 -18.93
N GLU A 209 -15.01 17.21 -18.49
CA GLU A 209 -16.15 17.36 -17.60
C GLU A 209 -17.41 16.84 -18.28
N GLU A 210 -18.20 16.04 -17.56
CA GLU A 210 -19.47 15.51 -18.05
C GLU A 210 -20.61 16.10 -17.23
N ARG A 211 -21.63 16.63 -17.94
CA ARG A 211 -22.84 17.15 -17.30
C ARG A 211 -23.49 16.08 -16.44
N GLY A 212 -23.82 16.47 -15.20
CA GLY A 212 -24.47 15.60 -14.24
C GLY A 212 -25.91 15.30 -14.61
N SER A 213 -26.42 14.15 -14.16
CA SER A 213 -27.86 13.89 -14.13
C SER A 213 -28.55 14.81 -13.11
N LYS A 214 -29.89 14.96 -13.19
CA LYS A 214 -30.65 15.84 -12.29
C LYS A 214 -30.35 15.53 -10.82
N GLY A 215 -29.92 16.54 -10.06
CA GLY A 215 -29.56 16.41 -8.64
C GLY A 215 -28.13 15.92 -8.38
N TRP A 216 -27.24 16.00 -9.38
CA TRP A 216 -25.82 15.67 -9.28
C TRP A 216 -24.92 16.81 -9.81
N PRO A 217 -23.71 17.00 -9.26
CA PRO A 217 -23.15 16.28 -8.12
C PRO A 217 -23.87 16.57 -6.81
N ARG A 218 -23.76 15.65 -5.86
CA ARG A 218 -24.11 15.92 -4.45
C ARG A 218 -22.84 16.28 -3.70
N VAL A 219 -22.98 17.02 -2.60
CA VAL A 219 -21.88 17.28 -1.67
C VAL A 219 -22.01 16.30 -0.51
N GLY A 220 -20.94 15.55 -0.25
CA GLY A 220 -20.86 14.62 0.87
C GLY A 220 -20.72 15.32 2.21
N TYR A 221 -20.85 14.56 3.31
CA TYR A 221 -20.67 15.07 4.68
C TYR A 221 -19.24 15.58 4.94
N ASP A 222 -18.27 15.13 4.15
CA ASP A 222 -16.86 15.53 4.15
C ASP A 222 -16.61 16.77 3.28
N GLY A 223 -17.66 17.42 2.78
CA GLY A 223 -17.58 18.59 1.89
C GLY A 223 -17.17 18.26 0.46
N ARG A 224 -16.92 16.99 0.13
CA ARG A 224 -16.40 16.55 -1.17
C ARG A 224 -17.50 16.12 -2.14
N LEU A 225 -17.24 16.23 -3.44
CA LEU A 225 -18.19 15.83 -4.47
C LEU A 225 -18.48 14.31 -4.49
N GLN A 226 -19.76 13.96 -4.43
CA GLN A 226 -20.30 12.63 -4.71
C GLN A 226 -20.75 12.54 -6.17
N CYS A 227 -20.21 11.56 -6.89
CA CYS A 227 -20.36 11.43 -8.35
C CYS A 227 -21.11 10.16 -8.79
N SER A 228 -21.59 9.34 -7.85
CA SER A 228 -22.33 8.11 -8.12
C SER A 228 -23.30 7.78 -6.97
N LEU A 229 -24.15 6.78 -7.18
CA LEU A 229 -25.08 6.26 -6.16
C LEU A 229 -24.39 5.62 -4.95
N ASP A 230 -23.09 5.34 -5.04
CA ASP A 230 -22.30 4.93 -3.89
C ASP A 230 -21.84 6.19 -3.15
N LEU A 231 -22.62 6.58 -2.14
CA LEU A 231 -22.45 7.87 -1.46
C LEU A 231 -21.13 7.98 -0.67
N ASP A 232 -20.43 6.87 -0.45
CA ASP A 232 -19.12 6.86 0.20
C ASP A 232 -17.97 6.96 -0.79
N ALA A 233 -18.20 6.59 -2.05
CA ALA A 233 -17.19 6.69 -3.09
C ALA A 233 -16.83 8.16 -3.35
N ARG A 234 -15.54 8.41 -3.58
CA ARG A 234 -15.00 9.73 -3.91
C ARG A 234 -14.12 9.62 -5.14
N LEU A 235 -13.79 10.78 -5.71
CA LEU A 235 -12.84 10.87 -6.79
C LEU A 235 -11.41 10.80 -6.26
N GLY A 236 -10.63 9.91 -6.84
CA GLY A 236 -9.19 9.80 -6.64
C GLY A 236 -8.43 9.89 -7.96
N TRP A 237 -7.12 10.00 -7.85
CA TRP A 237 -6.20 10.04 -8.99
C TRP A 237 -5.58 8.67 -9.25
N ARG A 238 -5.48 8.30 -10.52
CA ARG A 238 -4.56 7.26 -10.98
C ARG A 238 -3.39 7.93 -11.66
N THR A 239 -2.19 7.71 -11.13
CA THR A 239 -0.94 8.20 -11.72
C THR A 239 -0.69 7.52 -13.06
N GLN A 240 -0.09 8.27 -13.99
CA GLN A 240 0.36 7.76 -15.27
C GLN A 240 1.21 6.49 -15.12
N THR A 241 0.91 5.50 -15.96
CA THR A 241 1.77 4.33 -16.20
C THR A 241 2.26 4.36 -17.65
N GLU A 242 3.20 3.48 -18.03
CA GLU A 242 3.68 3.39 -19.42
C GLU A 242 2.54 3.19 -20.43
N ASP A 243 1.46 2.53 -20.01
CA ASP A 243 0.32 2.16 -20.86
C ASP A 243 -0.87 3.15 -20.77
N HIS A 244 -0.93 4.00 -19.75
CA HIS A 244 -2.11 4.84 -19.48
C HIS A 244 -1.76 6.22 -18.92
N ASP A 245 -2.38 7.25 -19.48
CA ASP A 245 -2.31 8.62 -18.96
C ASP A 245 -2.93 8.74 -17.55
N THR A 246 -2.52 9.78 -16.82
CA THR A 246 -3.13 10.16 -15.54
C THR A 246 -4.63 10.44 -15.73
N HIS A 247 -5.50 9.74 -14.98
CA HIS A 247 -6.95 9.89 -15.07
C HIS A 247 -7.61 9.78 -13.69
N ALA A 248 -8.84 10.30 -13.57
CA ALA A 248 -9.60 10.18 -12.34
C ALA A 248 -10.29 8.80 -12.25
N PHE A 249 -10.57 8.35 -11.04
CA PHE A 249 -11.47 7.23 -10.79
C PHE A 249 -12.42 7.58 -9.65
N ASN A 250 -13.62 6.99 -9.64
CA ASN A 250 -14.56 7.11 -8.53
C ASN A 250 -14.58 5.81 -7.73
N GLY A 251 -14.31 5.88 -6.43
CA GLY A 251 -14.22 4.71 -5.57
C GLY A 251 -13.50 5.00 -4.26
N HIS A 252 -12.61 4.08 -3.92
CA HIS A 252 -11.93 4.01 -2.63
C HIS A 252 -10.43 3.72 -2.83
N ASP A 253 -9.63 4.07 -1.84
CA ASP A 253 -8.23 3.67 -1.73
C ASP A 253 -8.10 2.52 -0.72
N LEU A 254 -7.45 1.43 -1.14
CA LEU A 254 -7.05 0.30 -0.30
C LEU A 254 -5.56 0.42 0.00
N HIS A 255 -5.24 0.79 1.23
CA HIS A 255 -3.88 0.84 1.76
C HIS A 255 -3.50 -0.55 2.27
N LEU A 256 -2.32 -1.04 1.90
CA LEU A 256 -1.82 -2.36 2.28
C LEU A 256 -0.44 -2.24 2.94
N LEU A 257 -0.28 -2.93 4.07
CA LEU A 257 1.01 -3.14 4.71
C LEU A 257 1.47 -4.58 4.48
N VAL A 258 2.66 -4.77 3.92
CA VAL A 258 3.10 -6.06 3.38
C VAL A 258 4.53 -6.37 3.82
N ASP A 259 4.80 -7.60 4.22
CA ASP A 259 6.17 -8.05 4.50
C ASP A 259 7.04 -7.97 3.25
N ALA A 260 8.22 -7.37 3.41
CA ALA A 260 9.19 -7.17 2.33
C ALA A 260 10.55 -7.84 2.59
N GLY A 261 10.78 -8.34 3.80
CA GLY A 261 11.90 -9.21 4.15
C GLY A 261 13.00 -8.49 4.92
N PHE A 262 14.25 -8.80 4.59
CA PHE A 262 15.43 -8.07 5.06
C PHE A 262 16.50 -8.04 3.97
N VAL A 263 17.48 -7.14 4.14
CA VAL A 263 18.52 -6.93 3.12
C VAL A 263 19.37 -8.20 3.00
N GLY A 264 19.43 -8.75 1.79
CA GLY A 264 20.23 -9.94 1.49
C GLY A 264 19.50 -11.29 1.58
N TYR A 265 18.20 -11.32 1.92
CA TYR A 265 17.44 -12.58 1.90
C TYR A 265 16.93 -12.94 0.50
N GLU A 266 17.04 -14.21 0.12
CA GLU A 266 16.70 -14.64 -1.25
C GLU A 266 15.19 -14.83 -1.50
N THR A 267 14.42 -15.27 -0.50
CA THR A 267 12.99 -15.58 -0.71
C THR A 267 12.16 -15.46 0.58
N ILE A 268 11.24 -14.50 0.63
CA ILE A 268 10.16 -14.48 1.64
C ILE A 268 8.78 -14.57 0.97
N VAL A 269 7.76 -14.92 1.76
CA VAL A 269 6.36 -14.76 1.36
C VAL A 269 5.91 -13.35 1.73
N TYR A 270 5.41 -12.60 0.76
CA TYR A 270 4.90 -11.23 0.95
C TYR A 270 3.52 -11.23 1.59
N PHE A 271 3.46 -11.59 2.89
CA PHE A 271 2.21 -11.57 3.63
C PHE A 271 1.66 -10.16 3.77
N ILE A 272 0.35 -10.01 3.54
CA ILE A 272 -0.38 -8.81 3.87
C ILE A 272 -0.59 -8.82 5.38
N ARG A 273 0.01 -7.86 6.08
CA ARG A 273 -0.02 -7.73 7.54
C ARG A 273 -1.15 -6.84 8.02
N GLY A 274 -1.56 -5.87 7.20
CA GLY A 274 -2.69 -5.01 7.49
C GLY A 274 -3.27 -4.38 6.23
N MET A 275 -4.50 -3.91 6.35
CA MET A 275 -5.19 -3.12 5.35
C MET A 275 -5.99 -1.97 5.96
N LEU A 276 -6.16 -0.90 5.18
CA LEU A 276 -7.08 0.18 5.52
C LEU A 276 -7.81 0.64 4.27
N PHE A 277 -9.13 0.83 4.39
CA PHE A 277 -9.99 1.14 3.26
C PHE A 277 -10.72 2.46 3.51
N ARG A 278 -10.57 3.41 2.60
CA ARG A 278 -11.13 4.76 2.74
C ARG A 278 -11.66 5.27 1.40
N PRO A 279 -12.59 6.25 1.41
CA PRO A 279 -12.96 6.97 0.20
C PRO A 279 -11.73 7.48 -0.55
N ALA A 280 -11.73 7.41 -1.88
CA ALA A 280 -10.54 7.76 -2.65
C ALA A 280 -10.15 9.22 -2.43
N GLY A 281 -8.85 9.51 -2.45
CA GLY A 281 -8.33 10.86 -2.20
C GLY A 281 -8.41 11.30 -0.74
N THR A 282 -8.71 10.39 0.19
CA THR A 282 -8.47 10.62 1.62
C THR A 282 -6.98 10.85 1.86
N TYR A 283 -6.63 11.72 2.81
CA TYR A 283 -5.25 12.11 3.04
C TYR A 283 -4.37 10.91 3.42
N LYS A 284 -3.34 10.63 2.61
CA LYS A 284 -2.54 9.39 2.70
C LYS A 284 -1.82 9.25 4.03
N ALA A 285 -1.35 10.33 4.64
CA ALA A 285 -0.68 10.27 5.94
C ALA A 285 -1.61 9.72 7.02
N ASP A 286 -2.83 10.26 7.11
CA ASP A 286 -3.81 9.82 8.10
C ASP A 286 -4.18 8.36 7.88
N CYS A 287 -4.36 7.95 6.61
CA CYS A 287 -4.59 6.55 6.26
C CYS A 287 -3.43 5.63 6.70
N GLY A 288 -2.18 6.03 6.44
CA GLY A 288 -1.01 5.23 6.79
C GLY A 288 -0.81 5.11 8.31
N ILE A 289 -1.00 6.20 9.05
CA ILE A 289 -0.90 6.20 10.52
C ILE A 289 -2.05 5.40 11.13
N ALA A 290 -3.28 5.59 10.66
CA ALA A 290 -4.43 4.81 11.13
C ALA A 290 -4.27 3.30 10.85
N LEU A 291 -3.62 2.94 9.73
CA LEU A 291 -3.29 1.55 9.45
C LEU A 291 -2.31 0.99 10.48
N ILE A 292 -1.24 1.71 10.78
CA ILE A 292 -0.25 1.31 11.80
C ILE A 292 -0.89 1.19 13.19
N ASP A 293 -1.69 2.17 13.59
CA ASP A 293 -2.34 2.23 14.91
C ASP A 293 -3.45 1.18 15.11
N SER A 294 -3.95 0.60 14.01
CA SER A 294 -5.02 -0.40 14.08
C SER A 294 -4.51 -1.84 14.14
N LEU A 295 -3.19 -2.06 14.03
CA LEU A 295 -2.57 -3.38 14.20
C LEU A 295 -2.67 -3.84 15.66
N ARG A 296 -2.87 -5.14 15.89
CA ARG A 296 -3.08 -5.69 17.23
C ARG A 296 -1.91 -5.44 18.18
N TYR A 297 -0.69 -5.62 17.66
CA TYR A 297 0.56 -5.51 18.42
C TYR A 297 1.35 -4.25 18.03
N GLY A 298 0.71 -3.33 17.29
CA GLY A 298 1.38 -2.20 16.68
C GLY A 298 2.29 -2.62 15.51
N PHE A 299 3.17 -1.71 15.10
CA PHE A 299 4.14 -1.94 14.05
C PHE A 299 5.41 -2.56 14.64
N GLU A 300 5.68 -3.81 14.29
CA GLU A 300 6.80 -4.60 14.86
C GLU A 300 8.02 -4.70 13.93
N ALA A 301 7.90 -4.26 12.66
CA ALA A 301 9.02 -4.24 11.73
C ALA A 301 10.03 -3.14 12.10
N GLU A 302 11.30 -3.31 11.72
CA GLU A 302 12.31 -2.29 11.96
C GLU A 302 12.19 -1.12 10.98
N TRP A 303 11.88 -1.41 9.71
CA TRP A 303 11.83 -0.44 8.63
C TRP A 303 10.48 -0.43 7.91
N LEU A 304 9.96 0.77 7.68
CA LEU A 304 8.82 1.04 6.83
C LEU A 304 9.28 1.64 5.49
N ALA A 305 9.12 0.89 4.40
CA ALA A 305 9.33 1.37 3.04
C ALA A 305 8.01 1.89 2.46
N THR A 306 7.96 3.17 2.09
CA THR A 306 6.71 3.79 1.60
C THR A 306 6.85 4.34 0.20
N ASP A 307 5.74 4.29 -0.54
CA ASP A 307 5.66 4.95 -1.84
C ASP A 307 5.72 6.48 -1.74
N ARG A 308 6.06 7.11 -2.87
CA ARG A 308 6.18 8.57 -2.98
C ARG A 308 4.90 9.30 -2.56
N GLY A 309 3.73 8.68 -2.71
CA GLY A 309 2.47 9.24 -2.21
C GLY A 309 2.49 9.66 -0.72
N TYR A 310 3.27 8.97 0.11
CA TYR A 310 3.41 9.30 1.54
C TYR A 310 4.51 10.34 1.80
N SER A 311 5.62 10.33 1.05
CA SER A 311 6.68 11.33 1.21
C SER A 311 6.26 12.74 0.76
N TYR A 312 5.19 12.86 -0.02
CA TYR A 312 4.58 14.15 -0.34
C TYR A 312 3.77 14.77 0.81
N CYS A 313 3.37 13.97 1.80
CA CYS A 313 2.56 14.46 2.91
C CYS A 313 3.33 15.47 3.78
N LYS A 314 2.58 16.35 4.45
CA LYS A 314 3.08 17.27 5.48
C LYS A 314 3.83 16.48 6.55
N ALA A 315 4.99 16.99 6.96
CA ALA A 315 5.89 16.27 7.87
C ALA A 315 5.24 16.02 9.24
N GLU A 316 4.41 16.95 9.70
CA GLU A 316 3.70 16.92 10.99
C GLU A 316 2.70 15.76 11.05
N ASN A 317 2.12 15.38 9.91
CA ASN A 317 1.09 14.35 9.84
C ASN A 317 1.66 12.97 9.46
N TRP A 318 2.84 12.92 8.84
CA TRP A 318 3.47 11.66 8.43
C TRP A 318 4.75 11.38 9.22
N VAL A 319 5.86 12.02 8.84
CA VAL A 319 7.20 11.75 9.38
C VAL A 319 7.24 11.88 10.91
N ARG A 320 6.70 12.97 11.45
CA ARG A 320 6.70 13.21 12.89
C ARG A 320 5.90 12.14 13.65
N ARG A 321 4.79 11.69 13.08
CA ARG A 321 3.96 10.62 13.69
C ARG A 321 4.69 9.27 13.68
N LEU A 322 5.50 9.00 12.66
CA LEU A 322 6.37 7.81 12.63
C LEU A 322 7.50 7.92 13.67
N ASP A 323 8.15 9.09 13.77
CA ASP A 323 9.20 9.36 14.77
C ASP A 323 8.65 9.20 16.20
N GLU A 324 7.45 9.72 16.49
CA GLU A 324 6.74 9.57 17.78
C GLU A 324 6.47 8.10 18.16
N ARG A 325 6.44 7.20 17.16
CA ARG A 325 6.28 5.74 17.34
C ARG A 325 7.61 4.99 17.31
N GLY A 326 8.74 5.68 17.14
CA GLY A 326 10.05 5.04 17.00
C GLY A 326 10.23 4.25 15.70
N ILE A 327 9.40 4.49 14.68
CA ILE A 327 9.41 3.74 13.42
C ILE A 327 10.46 4.33 12.49
N LYS A 328 11.42 3.52 12.05
CA LYS A 328 12.36 3.93 11.00
C LYS A 328 11.66 3.81 9.65
N TYR A 329 11.85 4.81 8.80
CA TYR A 329 11.25 4.81 7.46
C TYR A 329 12.27 5.12 6.38
N ILE A 330 11.94 4.66 5.18
CA ILE A 330 12.67 4.92 3.95
C ILE A 330 11.65 5.30 2.86
N HIS A 331 11.93 6.36 2.12
CA HIS A 331 11.06 6.80 1.03
C HIS A 331 11.86 7.49 -0.07
N ASP A 332 11.24 7.57 -1.24
CA ASP A 332 11.76 8.33 -2.36
C ASP A 332 11.53 9.84 -2.17
N LEU A 333 12.58 10.62 -2.40
CA LEU A 333 12.57 12.07 -2.29
C LEU A 333 12.31 12.69 -3.66
N HIS A 334 11.32 13.57 -3.73
CA HIS A 334 11.03 14.31 -4.93
C HIS A 334 12.12 15.37 -5.23
N ALA A 335 12.24 15.79 -6.49
CA ALA A 335 13.26 16.73 -6.93
C ALA A 335 13.28 18.07 -6.17
N ASN A 336 12.14 18.51 -5.61
CA ASN A 336 12.08 19.70 -4.75
C ASN A 336 12.60 19.46 -3.32
N GLN A 337 12.46 18.23 -2.80
CA GLN A 337 12.95 17.79 -1.50
C GLN A 337 14.47 17.55 -1.50
N ARG A 338 15.03 17.21 -2.66
CA ARG A 338 16.46 16.91 -2.83
C ARG A 338 17.38 18.14 -2.87
N ARG A 339 16.81 19.35 -2.81
CA ARG A 339 17.58 20.61 -2.89
C ARG A 339 18.39 20.84 -1.61
N SER A 340 19.55 21.49 -1.76
CA SER A 340 20.34 21.89 -0.62
C SER A 340 19.63 22.95 0.22
N LYS A 341 19.49 22.72 1.52
CA LYS A 341 18.95 23.68 2.49
C LYS A 341 19.98 23.95 3.57
N MET A 342 20.03 25.18 4.05
CA MET A 342 20.85 25.51 5.23
C MET A 342 20.04 25.19 6.49
N PRO A 343 20.64 24.51 7.48
CA PRO A 343 20.05 24.33 8.81
C PRO A 343 19.71 25.69 9.45
N ILE A 344 18.64 25.72 10.22
CA ILE A 344 18.14 26.94 10.88
C ILE A 344 19.17 27.45 11.88
N ARG A 345 19.79 26.55 12.65
CA ARG A 345 20.70 26.91 13.75
C ARG A 345 22.18 26.78 13.41
N ASN A 346 22.54 26.08 12.34
CA ASN A 346 23.95 25.87 11.97
C ASN A 346 24.19 26.14 10.48
N LYS A 347 24.63 27.37 10.19
CA LYS A 347 24.94 27.82 8.82
C LYS A 347 26.17 27.16 8.20
N ALA A 348 26.96 26.42 8.99
CA ALA A 348 28.15 25.73 8.53
C ALA A 348 27.89 24.30 8.04
N ALA A 349 26.67 23.79 8.16
CA ALA A 349 26.26 22.49 7.63
C ALA A 349 25.21 22.66 6.51
N ILE A 350 24.94 21.60 5.75
CA ILE A 350 24.02 21.63 4.60
C ILE A 350 23.15 20.39 4.60
N TRP A 351 21.82 20.56 4.53
CA TRP A 351 20.86 19.47 4.37
C TRP A 351 20.71 19.14 2.88
N ILE A 352 20.97 17.88 2.50
CA ILE A 352 20.83 17.41 1.12
C ILE A 352 20.34 15.96 1.17
N ASP A 353 19.41 15.57 0.30
CA ASP A 353 19.04 14.17 0.09
C ASP A 353 18.72 13.40 1.39
N GLY A 354 18.12 14.12 2.35
CA GLY A 354 17.61 13.61 3.61
C GLY A 354 18.56 13.55 4.80
N VAL A 355 19.83 13.93 4.63
CA VAL A 355 20.80 13.97 5.74
C VAL A 355 21.58 15.28 5.79
N LEU A 356 22.27 15.50 6.91
CA LEU A 356 23.14 16.64 7.14
C LEU A 356 24.57 16.34 6.67
N PHE A 357 25.14 17.26 5.90
CA PHE A 357 26.53 17.23 5.41
C PHE A 357 27.33 18.42 5.94
N THR A 358 28.64 18.27 6.07
CA THR A 358 29.55 19.39 6.32
C THR A 358 29.58 20.38 5.15
N SER A 359 29.79 21.67 5.43
CA SER A 359 30.10 22.68 4.41
C SER A 359 31.32 22.34 3.54
N ALA A 360 32.22 21.49 4.03
CA ALA A 360 33.37 20.99 3.29
C ALA A 360 33.00 20.05 2.12
N LEU A 361 31.72 19.68 1.99
CA LEU A 361 31.23 18.87 0.87
C LEU A 361 31.55 19.55 -0.48
N PRO A 362 32.31 18.90 -1.38
CA PRO A 362 32.67 19.44 -2.68
C PRO A 362 31.45 19.80 -3.54
N LYS A 363 31.54 20.87 -4.32
CA LYS A 363 30.40 21.43 -5.07
C LYS A 363 29.82 20.42 -6.08
N GLU A 364 30.68 19.63 -6.72
CA GLU A 364 30.30 18.57 -7.66
C GLU A 364 29.50 17.44 -7.00
N LEU A 365 29.70 17.23 -5.69
CA LEU A 365 28.92 16.29 -4.91
C LEU A 365 27.68 16.94 -4.28
N ARG A 366 27.43 18.24 -4.40
CA ARG A 366 26.20 18.85 -3.83
C ARG A 366 24.98 18.59 -4.69
N LYS A 367 25.14 18.58 -6.02
CA LYS A 367 24.05 18.33 -6.97
C LYS A 367 24.34 17.07 -7.78
N LEU A 368 23.73 15.96 -7.38
CA LEU A 368 23.78 14.70 -8.13
C LEU A 368 22.50 14.48 -8.91
N GLU A 369 22.61 13.77 -10.03
CA GLU A 369 21.50 13.42 -10.90
C GLU A 369 20.48 12.52 -10.18
N ASN A 370 19.26 12.48 -10.71
CA ASN A 370 18.25 11.54 -10.22
C ASN A 370 18.39 10.19 -10.93
N PHE A 371 17.94 9.12 -10.27
CA PHE A 371 17.68 7.87 -10.96
C PHE A 371 16.46 8.05 -11.86
N THR A 372 16.62 7.73 -13.14
CA THR A 372 15.52 7.71 -14.12
C THR A 372 15.12 6.27 -14.42
N ILE A 373 13.89 6.07 -14.89
CA ILE A 373 13.35 4.74 -15.20
C ILE A 373 14.18 4.06 -16.30
N ASP A 374 14.61 4.83 -17.30
CA ASP A 374 15.35 4.34 -18.48
C ASP A 374 16.87 4.18 -18.27
N MET A 375 17.36 4.39 -17.04
CA MET A 375 18.78 4.31 -16.75
C MET A 375 19.27 2.85 -16.78
N SER A 376 20.41 2.60 -17.45
CA SER A 376 21.08 1.29 -17.44
C SER A 376 21.54 0.90 -16.03
N ASP A 377 21.74 -0.39 -15.77
CA ASP A 377 22.20 -0.84 -14.46
C ASP A 377 23.66 -0.40 -14.19
N GLU A 378 24.48 -0.32 -15.25
CA GLU A 378 25.84 0.24 -15.18
C GLU A 378 25.82 1.73 -14.78
N ASP A 379 24.94 2.53 -15.38
CA ASP A 379 24.84 3.96 -15.06
C ASP A 379 24.25 4.18 -13.66
N LYS A 380 23.28 3.35 -13.24
CA LYS A 380 22.80 3.34 -11.85
C LYS A 380 23.93 3.03 -10.87
N SER A 381 24.81 2.09 -11.20
CA SER A 381 25.97 1.74 -10.36
C SER A 381 26.94 2.92 -10.25
N LYS A 382 27.34 3.52 -11.38
CA LYS A 382 28.21 4.71 -11.39
C LYS A 382 27.61 5.89 -10.63
N LEU A 383 26.29 6.10 -10.75
CA LEU A 383 25.61 7.15 -10.01
C LEU A 383 25.60 6.84 -8.50
N ARG A 384 25.35 5.59 -8.10
CA ARG A 384 25.46 5.16 -6.69
C ARG A 384 26.85 5.39 -6.12
N GLU A 385 27.92 5.09 -6.87
CA GLU A 385 29.29 5.38 -6.42
C GLU A 385 29.49 6.87 -6.08
N LYS A 386 28.87 7.79 -6.84
CA LYS A 386 28.90 9.22 -6.50
C LYS A 386 28.16 9.52 -5.20
N TYR A 387 27.00 8.89 -4.96
CA TYR A 387 26.26 9.01 -3.70
C TYR A 387 27.06 8.45 -2.52
N GLU A 388 27.75 7.31 -2.69
CA GLU A 388 28.62 6.73 -1.67
C GLU A 388 29.83 7.63 -1.36
N ARG A 389 30.44 8.24 -2.39
CA ARG A 389 31.50 9.25 -2.21
C ARG A 389 31.00 10.44 -1.39
N ARG A 390 29.76 10.88 -1.65
CA ARG A 390 29.13 11.97 -0.88
C ARG A 390 28.90 11.57 0.58
N MET A 391 28.49 10.33 0.85
CA MET A 391 28.19 9.85 2.22
C MET A 391 29.37 10.03 3.19
N GLN A 392 30.62 10.03 2.71
CA GLN A 392 31.81 10.29 3.54
C GLN A 392 31.80 11.67 4.23
N TYR A 393 31.06 12.63 3.68
CA TYR A 393 30.92 13.99 4.24
C TYR A 393 29.67 14.15 5.13
N ALA A 394 28.86 13.10 5.28
CA ALA A 394 27.65 13.17 6.10
C ALA A 394 27.98 13.10 7.59
N PHE A 395 27.27 13.89 8.38
CA PHE A 395 27.21 13.72 9.83
C PHE A 395 26.65 12.33 10.20
N MET A 396 26.97 11.86 11.40
CA MET A 396 26.48 10.58 11.94
C MET A 396 25.74 10.78 13.25
N ALA A 397 24.73 9.95 13.53
CA ALA A 397 24.14 9.88 14.86
C ALA A 397 25.20 9.63 15.94
N ASN A 398 25.13 10.41 17.02
CA ASN A 398 25.99 10.35 18.19
C ASN A 398 25.17 9.94 19.42
N GLY A 399 24.63 8.73 19.36
CA GLY A 399 23.73 8.19 20.40
C GLY A 399 22.28 8.07 19.92
N PRO A 400 21.39 7.62 20.82
CA PRO A 400 19.97 7.47 20.52
C PRO A 400 19.28 8.83 20.36
N VAL A 401 18.06 8.80 19.80
CA VAL A 401 17.15 9.94 19.80
C VAL A 401 16.82 10.32 21.24
N ARG A 402 16.87 11.61 21.56
CA ARG A 402 16.56 12.12 22.90
C ARG A 402 15.05 12.13 23.15
N PRO A 403 14.59 12.22 24.42
CA PRO A 403 13.15 12.25 24.75
C PRO A 403 12.38 13.40 24.08
N ASP A 404 13.04 14.51 23.77
CA ASP A 404 12.46 15.64 23.03
C ASP A 404 12.43 15.42 21.49
N GLY A 405 12.82 14.22 21.04
CA GLY A 405 12.95 13.84 19.63
C GLY A 405 14.19 14.42 18.92
N SER A 406 15.03 15.20 19.61
CA SER A 406 16.25 15.74 19.01
C SER A 406 17.32 14.68 18.88
N VAL A 407 18.17 14.82 17.85
CA VAL A 407 19.28 13.89 17.59
C VAL A 407 20.58 14.66 17.59
N GLN A 408 21.53 14.16 18.37
CA GLN A 408 22.90 14.66 18.36
C GLN A 408 23.65 13.99 17.22
N LEU A 409 24.28 14.78 16.37
CA LEU A 409 25.04 14.34 15.21
C LEU A 409 26.51 14.74 15.37
N LYS A 410 27.42 13.79 15.20
CA LYS A 410 28.87 14.02 15.18
C LYS A 410 29.39 14.26 13.77
N GLY A 411 30.34 15.18 13.65
CA GLY A 411 30.97 15.55 12.40
C GLY A 411 31.77 14.40 11.76
N PRO A 412 31.87 14.38 10.42
CA PRO A 412 32.46 13.27 9.67
C PRO A 412 33.96 13.06 9.96
N ALA A 413 34.68 14.09 10.42
CA ALA A 413 36.09 13.96 10.81
C ALA A 413 36.27 13.34 12.19
N ILE A 414 35.30 13.47 13.10
CA ILE A 414 35.32 12.76 14.40
C ILE A 414 34.80 11.33 14.22
N SER A 415 33.89 11.12 13.28
CA SER A 415 33.29 9.81 13.02
C SER A 415 34.14 8.88 12.15
N GLY A 416 35.39 9.23 11.80
CA GLY A 416 36.25 8.36 11.01
C GLY A 416 35.98 8.32 9.50
N ARG A 417 35.15 9.23 8.96
CA ARG A 417 34.76 9.18 7.53
C ARG A 417 35.68 9.96 6.60
N LEU A 418 36.26 11.06 7.08
CA LEU A 418 37.16 11.90 6.30
C LEU A 418 38.33 12.41 7.14
N ARG A 419 39.35 12.92 6.45
CA ARG A 419 40.52 13.59 7.04
C ARG A 419 40.33 15.10 6.90
N CYS A 420 40.47 15.84 7.99
CA CYS A 420 40.34 17.29 8.02
C CYS A 420 41.58 17.95 8.66
N PRO A 421 42.18 18.97 8.04
CA PRO A 421 43.27 19.73 8.63
C PRO A 421 42.93 20.33 10.00
N ASN A 422 41.66 20.71 10.21
CA ASN A 422 41.19 21.35 11.44
C ASN A 422 40.88 20.38 12.58
N VAL A 423 41.02 19.07 12.36
CA VAL A 423 40.65 18.04 13.34
C VAL A 423 41.82 17.06 13.50
N ALA A 424 42.62 17.27 14.54
CA ALA A 424 43.89 16.56 14.76
C ALA A 424 43.73 15.03 14.77
N ILE A 425 42.69 14.50 15.42
CA ILE A 425 42.45 13.05 15.48
C ILE A 425 42.22 12.45 14.08
N SER A 426 41.60 13.22 13.17
CA SER A 426 41.29 12.74 11.83
C SER A 426 42.51 12.61 10.93
N ARG A 427 43.59 13.34 11.22
CA ARG A 427 44.85 13.27 10.46
C ARG A 427 45.52 11.90 10.59
N ARG A 428 45.21 11.15 11.65
CA ARG A 428 45.72 9.80 11.94
C ARG A 428 44.97 8.70 11.18
N TYR A 429 43.85 9.01 10.52
CA TYR A 429 43.12 8.02 9.72
C TYR A 429 43.87 7.67 8.44
N ALA A 430 43.56 6.50 7.88
CA ALA A 430 44.18 5.98 6.66
C ALA A 430 44.10 6.97 5.49
N MET A 431 45.16 7.03 4.69
CA MET A 431 45.27 7.91 3.50
C MET A 431 44.19 7.64 2.44
N SER A 432 43.55 6.48 2.45
CA SER A 432 42.42 6.15 1.58
C SER A 432 41.15 6.96 1.88
N LYS A 433 41.04 7.58 3.06
CA LYS A 433 39.92 8.46 3.43
C LYS A 433 40.07 9.82 2.74
N PRO A 434 38.97 10.42 2.23
CA PRO A 434 39.04 11.71 1.55
C PRO A 434 39.56 12.81 2.47
N GLU A 435 40.44 13.65 1.95
CA GLU A 435 40.96 14.82 2.66
C GLU A 435 40.22 16.09 2.24
N THR A 436 39.66 16.81 3.22
CA THR A 436 38.93 18.05 2.96
C THR A 436 39.88 19.22 2.70
N LYS A 437 39.49 20.14 1.82
CA LYS A 437 40.20 21.41 1.56
C LYS A 437 39.75 22.55 2.49
N CYS A 438 39.48 22.24 3.76
CA CYS A 438 38.99 23.24 4.72
C CYS A 438 40.10 24.25 5.05
N GLN A 439 39.72 25.53 5.16
CA GLN A 439 40.62 26.55 5.70
C GLN A 439 40.63 26.47 7.23
N PRO A 440 41.71 26.90 7.91
CA PRO A 440 41.77 26.96 9.37
C PRO A 440 40.53 27.62 9.97
N ASN A 441 39.94 26.97 10.98
CA ASN A 441 38.75 27.44 11.72
C ASN A 441 37.49 27.72 10.87
N SER A 442 37.43 27.24 9.62
CA SER A 442 36.34 27.57 8.70
C SER A 442 35.33 26.42 8.47
N CYS A 443 35.43 25.31 9.19
CA CYS A 443 34.62 24.11 8.92
C CYS A 443 34.01 23.49 10.17
N ASP A 444 32.93 22.74 9.96
CA ASP A 444 32.16 21.99 10.95
C ASP A 444 32.47 20.48 10.95
N CYS A 445 33.51 20.05 10.23
CA CYS A 445 33.90 18.65 10.12
C CYS A 445 34.13 17.95 11.48
N GLY A 446 34.56 18.71 12.49
CA GLY A 446 34.81 18.26 13.85
C GLY A 446 33.69 18.56 14.86
N SER A 447 32.63 19.25 14.43
CA SER A 447 31.60 19.74 15.33
C SER A 447 30.59 18.66 15.70
N THR A 448 29.93 18.85 16.84
CA THR A 448 28.75 18.08 17.21
C THR A 448 27.54 19.00 17.13
N ILE A 449 26.51 18.59 16.37
CA ILE A 449 25.33 19.40 16.06
C ILE A 449 24.11 18.71 16.66
N VAL A 450 23.19 19.46 17.25
CA VAL A 450 21.89 18.94 17.67
C VAL A 450 20.85 19.36 16.63
N VAL A 451 20.15 18.38 16.07
CA VAL A 451 19.06 18.60 15.10
C VAL A 451 17.73 18.33 15.80
N TYR A 452 16.82 19.30 15.75
CA TYR A 452 15.51 19.19 16.36
C TYR A 452 14.49 18.48 15.45
N PRO A 453 13.41 17.91 16.00
CA PRO A 453 12.40 17.19 15.23
C PRO A 453 11.82 17.95 14.03
N GLN A 454 11.69 19.27 14.14
CA GLN A 454 11.05 20.09 13.10
C GLN A 454 12.00 20.43 11.94
N GLU A 455 13.31 20.32 12.15
CA GLU A 455 14.30 20.77 11.18
C GLU A 455 14.42 19.80 10.01
N SER A 456 14.05 20.27 8.82
CA SER A 456 13.99 19.47 7.58
C SER A 456 13.22 18.14 7.75
N ALA A 457 12.22 18.13 8.63
CA ALA A 457 11.49 16.93 9.03
C ALA A 457 10.94 16.14 7.83
N ARG A 458 10.44 16.85 6.81
CA ARG A 458 9.87 16.25 5.61
C ARG A 458 10.88 15.42 4.81
N GLU A 459 12.12 15.89 4.73
CA GLU A 459 13.15 15.25 3.91
C GLU A 459 14.02 14.28 4.69
N ARG A 460 14.04 14.42 6.02
CA ARG A 460 14.93 13.68 6.91
C ARG A 460 14.74 12.18 6.75
N GLN A 461 15.85 11.48 6.58
CA GLN A 461 15.89 10.02 6.57
C GLN A 461 17.12 9.54 7.34
N PRO A 462 17.09 8.32 7.92
CA PRO A 462 18.25 7.77 8.64
C PRO A 462 19.50 7.59 7.78
N MET A 463 19.34 7.54 6.45
CA MET A 463 20.44 7.42 5.49
C MET A 463 20.19 8.28 4.25
N PRO A 464 21.26 8.71 3.55
CA PRO A 464 21.12 9.55 2.38
C PRO A 464 20.45 8.81 1.23
N PHE A 465 19.54 9.51 0.55
CA PHE A 465 18.94 9.07 -0.70
C PHE A 465 20.03 8.68 -1.72
N GLY A 466 19.74 7.65 -2.50
CA GLY A 466 20.57 7.21 -3.63
C GLY A 466 21.82 6.40 -3.29
N THR A 467 22.11 6.19 -2.00
CA THR A 467 23.15 5.25 -1.56
C THR A 467 22.73 3.80 -1.80
N THR A 468 23.68 2.86 -1.80
CA THR A 468 23.43 1.43 -2.05
C THR A 468 22.48 0.87 -1.01
N ARG A 469 22.74 1.12 0.28
CA ARG A 469 21.87 0.67 1.37
C ARG A 469 20.46 1.28 1.28
N TRP A 470 20.37 2.56 0.90
CA TRP A 470 19.08 3.21 0.64
C TRP A 470 18.33 2.50 -0.49
N ALA A 471 19.02 2.21 -1.59
CA ALA A 471 18.41 1.55 -2.76
C ALA A 471 17.96 0.11 -2.45
N GLU A 472 18.72 -0.62 -1.64
CA GLU A 472 18.35 -1.97 -1.20
C GLU A 472 17.08 -1.94 -0.34
N LEU A 473 17.01 -1.07 0.66
CA LEU A 473 15.84 -0.94 1.53
C LEU A 473 14.62 -0.39 0.79
N TYR A 474 14.79 0.68 0.01
CA TYR A 474 13.70 1.27 -0.74
C TYR A 474 13.20 0.32 -1.86
N GLY A 475 14.09 -0.45 -2.48
CA GLY A 475 13.75 -1.46 -3.48
C GLY A 475 12.77 -2.53 -2.96
N MET A 476 12.74 -2.78 -1.64
CA MET A 476 11.79 -3.69 -1.02
C MET A 476 10.33 -3.23 -1.11
N ARG A 477 10.07 -1.96 -1.44
CA ARG A 477 8.73 -1.46 -1.77
C ARG A 477 8.04 -2.28 -2.87
N THR A 478 8.81 -2.93 -3.75
CA THR A 478 8.29 -3.84 -4.78
C THR A 478 7.40 -4.97 -4.20
N ALA A 479 7.56 -5.32 -2.92
CA ALA A 479 6.71 -6.28 -2.23
C ALA A 479 5.23 -5.85 -2.18
N VAL A 480 4.94 -4.58 -1.86
CA VAL A 480 3.56 -4.08 -1.84
C VAL A 480 3.00 -3.90 -3.25
N GLU A 481 3.82 -3.56 -4.24
CA GLU A 481 3.40 -3.57 -5.66
C GLU A 481 3.05 -4.99 -6.14
N SER A 482 3.78 -5.99 -5.66
CA SER A 482 3.48 -7.40 -5.91
C SER A 482 2.17 -7.82 -5.24
N ALA A 483 1.88 -7.32 -4.02
CA ALA A 483 0.59 -7.53 -3.37
C ALA A 483 -0.55 -6.84 -4.13
N ASN A 484 -0.38 -5.60 -4.58
CA ASN A 484 -1.34 -4.90 -5.44
C ASN A 484 -1.62 -5.70 -6.73
N SER A 485 -0.58 -6.29 -7.33
CA SER A 485 -0.71 -7.17 -8.49
C SER A 485 -1.43 -8.48 -8.15
N ASN A 486 -1.24 -9.02 -6.94
CA ASN A 486 -2.01 -10.17 -6.47
C ASN A 486 -3.50 -9.84 -6.40
N PHE A 487 -3.89 -8.67 -5.89
CA PHE A 487 -5.29 -8.23 -5.87
C PHE A 487 -5.88 -8.04 -7.26
N LYS A 488 -5.13 -7.40 -8.17
CA LYS A 488 -5.66 -6.96 -9.47
C LYS A 488 -5.63 -8.06 -10.53
N ILE A 489 -4.61 -8.90 -10.54
CA ILE A 489 -4.28 -9.78 -11.68
C ILE A 489 -4.17 -11.25 -11.27
N TRP A 490 -3.33 -11.56 -10.28
CA TRP A 490 -2.86 -12.94 -10.11
C TRP A 490 -3.75 -13.81 -9.22
N ARG A 491 -4.20 -13.27 -8.08
CA ARG A 491 -4.92 -14.05 -7.05
C ARG A 491 -6.33 -13.55 -6.82
N GLY A 492 -6.51 -12.25 -6.74
CA GLY A 492 -7.80 -11.60 -6.61
C GLY A 492 -8.37 -11.12 -7.95
N VAL A 493 -9.52 -10.48 -7.84
CA VAL A 493 -10.10 -9.67 -8.90
C VAL A 493 -10.54 -8.35 -8.27
N LEU A 494 -9.75 -7.31 -8.51
CA LEU A 494 -9.99 -5.96 -8.00
C LEU A 494 -10.16 -5.00 -9.18
N HIS A 495 -11.37 -5.01 -9.75
CA HIS A 495 -11.81 -4.09 -10.79
C HIS A 495 -13.21 -3.55 -10.47
N ARG A 496 -13.73 -2.61 -11.27
CA ARG A 496 -15.12 -2.17 -11.16
C ARG A 496 -16.06 -3.37 -11.29
N HIS A 497 -17.03 -3.53 -10.38
CA HIS A 497 -17.89 -4.72 -10.26
C HIS A 497 -17.22 -5.98 -9.68
N SER A 498 -16.06 -5.84 -9.03
CA SER A 498 -15.50 -6.90 -8.19
C SER A 498 -16.33 -7.17 -6.93
N SER A 499 -17.01 -6.14 -6.42
CA SER A 499 -18.10 -6.26 -5.45
C SER A 499 -19.35 -5.57 -6.02
N PHE A 500 -20.53 -6.02 -5.59
CA PHE A 500 -21.82 -5.40 -5.91
C PHE A 500 -22.46 -4.74 -4.68
N VAL A 501 -21.64 -4.38 -3.69
CA VAL A 501 -22.07 -3.76 -2.43
C VAL A 501 -21.57 -2.31 -2.41
N PHE A 502 -22.40 -1.39 -1.92
CA PHE A 502 -22.03 0.02 -1.74
C PHE A 502 -21.56 0.30 -0.32
N GLY A 503 -20.86 1.42 -0.17
CA GLY A 503 -20.37 1.92 1.12
C GLY A 503 -18.96 1.44 1.47
N THR A 504 -18.26 2.26 2.25
CA THR A 504 -16.88 1.98 2.70
C THR A 504 -16.86 0.78 3.66
N THR A 505 -17.72 0.78 4.68
CA THR A 505 -17.69 -0.26 5.73
C THR A 505 -17.95 -1.67 5.22
N PRO A 506 -19.00 -1.94 4.41
CA PRO A 506 -19.20 -3.28 3.86
C PRO A 506 -18.05 -3.73 2.97
N ASN A 507 -17.54 -2.85 2.10
CA ASN A 507 -16.43 -3.18 1.21
C ASN A 507 -15.11 -3.42 1.98
N ALA A 508 -14.84 -2.68 3.06
CA ALA A 508 -13.68 -2.91 3.92
C ALA A 508 -13.69 -4.34 4.50
N ILE A 509 -14.83 -4.80 5.00
CA ILE A 509 -14.99 -6.16 5.53
C ILE A 509 -14.75 -7.19 4.43
N LEU A 510 -15.37 -7.03 3.26
CA LEU A 510 -15.21 -7.95 2.13
C LEU A 510 -13.76 -8.00 1.60
N LEU A 511 -13.04 -6.87 1.65
CA LEU A 511 -11.63 -6.79 1.28
C LEU A 511 -10.72 -7.39 2.35
N ALA A 512 -11.06 -7.31 3.64
CA ALA A 512 -10.31 -8.00 4.69
C ALA A 512 -10.37 -9.53 4.50
N LEU A 513 -11.55 -10.06 4.16
CA LEU A 513 -11.70 -11.48 3.79
C LEU A 513 -10.88 -11.85 2.55
N GLN A 514 -10.79 -10.94 1.57
CA GLN A 514 -9.95 -11.13 0.38
C GLN A 514 -8.45 -11.12 0.73
N CYS A 515 -7.99 -10.20 1.58
CA CYS A 515 -6.61 -10.15 2.07
C CYS A 515 -6.24 -11.48 2.73
N ALA A 516 -7.10 -11.96 3.63
CA ALA A 516 -6.92 -13.23 4.33
C ALA A 516 -6.84 -14.43 3.36
N ALA A 517 -7.73 -14.48 2.37
CA ALA A 517 -7.71 -15.53 1.34
C ALA A 517 -6.43 -15.48 0.47
N ILE A 518 -5.94 -14.28 0.15
CA ILE A 518 -4.67 -14.10 -0.58
C ILE A 518 -3.50 -14.62 0.27
N ASN A 519 -3.44 -14.31 1.57
CA ASN A 519 -2.41 -14.85 2.46
C ASN A 519 -2.43 -16.38 2.51
N VAL A 520 -3.63 -16.99 2.57
CA VAL A 520 -3.79 -18.45 2.51
C VAL A 520 -3.24 -19.03 1.21
N SER A 521 -3.59 -18.43 0.06
CA SER A 521 -3.04 -18.85 -1.23
C SER A 521 -1.52 -18.67 -1.29
N LEU A 522 -0.97 -17.60 -0.72
CA LEU A 522 0.46 -17.32 -0.75
C LEU A 522 1.28 -18.38 0.00
N PHE A 523 0.91 -18.74 1.23
CA PHE A 523 1.65 -19.77 1.96
C PHE A 523 1.37 -21.17 1.41
N HIS A 524 0.16 -21.43 0.89
CA HIS A 524 -0.15 -22.71 0.26
C HIS A 524 0.75 -22.93 -0.97
N ASP A 525 0.84 -21.94 -1.86
CA ASP A 525 1.72 -21.97 -3.03
C ASP A 525 3.20 -22.11 -2.64
N ALA A 526 3.62 -21.43 -1.56
CA ALA A 526 5.02 -21.42 -1.14
C ALA A 526 5.46 -22.75 -0.50
N TYR A 527 4.56 -23.44 0.21
CA TYR A 527 4.91 -24.57 1.09
C TYR A 527 4.20 -25.89 0.78
N ASP A 528 3.27 -25.95 -0.20
CA ASP A 528 2.63 -27.18 -0.68
C ASP A 528 2.00 -28.01 0.46
N ASP A 529 1.15 -27.35 1.25
CA ASP A 529 0.47 -27.91 2.44
C ASP A 529 1.35 -28.32 3.62
N LYS A 530 2.69 -28.25 3.52
CA LYS A 530 3.60 -28.51 4.67
C LYS A 530 3.45 -27.48 5.79
N VAL A 531 3.07 -26.26 5.43
CA VAL A 531 2.69 -25.22 6.38
C VAL A 531 1.18 -25.01 6.30
N THR A 532 0.54 -25.06 7.46
CA THR A 532 -0.90 -24.85 7.61
C THR A 532 -1.17 -23.62 8.45
N ILE A 533 -2.41 -23.17 8.48
CA ILE A 533 -2.85 -22.06 9.33
C ILE A 533 -2.63 -22.31 10.84
N LYS A 534 -2.41 -23.56 11.25
CA LYS A 534 -2.17 -23.97 12.64
C LYS A 534 -0.68 -24.18 12.95
N THR A 535 0.22 -24.05 11.98
CA THR A 535 1.65 -24.31 12.17
C THR A 535 2.26 -23.27 13.10
N THR A 536 2.71 -23.71 14.27
CA THR A 536 3.32 -22.86 15.31
C THR A 536 4.83 -23.01 15.42
N LYS A 537 5.39 -24.17 15.03
CA LYS A 537 6.82 -24.46 15.10
C LYS A 537 7.48 -24.35 13.73
N SER A 538 8.63 -23.69 13.69
CA SER A 538 9.47 -23.53 12.51
C SER A 538 10.39 -24.75 12.34
N GLU A 539 9.83 -25.93 12.10
CA GLU A 539 10.65 -26.92 11.39
C GLU A 539 10.96 -26.30 10.03
N HIS A 540 12.24 -26.12 9.71
CA HIS A 540 12.65 -25.34 8.55
C HIS A 540 12.18 -26.02 7.27
N VAL A 541 11.03 -25.61 6.77
CA VAL A 541 10.58 -25.91 5.41
C VAL A 541 10.99 -24.72 4.56
N PRO A 542 12.06 -24.81 3.75
CA PRO A 542 12.38 -23.72 2.83
C PRO A 542 11.22 -23.54 1.85
N PRO A 543 10.84 -22.29 1.51
CA PRO A 543 9.82 -22.07 0.49
C PRO A 543 10.29 -22.70 -0.82
N LYS A 544 9.37 -23.25 -1.60
CA LYS A 544 9.71 -23.73 -2.95
C LYS A 544 10.30 -22.56 -3.73
N ARG A 545 11.55 -22.67 -4.18
CA ARG A 545 12.12 -21.73 -5.17
C ARG A 545 11.17 -21.72 -6.36
N ARG A 546 10.47 -20.61 -6.58
CA ARG A 546 9.72 -20.39 -7.82
C ARG A 546 10.74 -20.57 -8.94
N ARG A 547 10.56 -21.58 -9.80
CA ARG A 547 11.31 -21.65 -11.06
C ARG A 547 11.10 -20.29 -11.72
N ARG A 548 12.20 -19.54 -11.94
CA ARG A 548 12.14 -18.38 -12.83
C ARG A 548 11.45 -18.89 -14.09
N GLY A 549 10.29 -18.33 -14.42
CA GLY A 549 9.64 -18.65 -15.68
C GLY A 549 10.72 -18.46 -16.74
N ALA A 550 10.95 -19.47 -17.58
CA ALA A 550 11.96 -19.40 -18.63
C ALA A 550 11.78 -18.05 -19.30
N ALA A 551 12.82 -17.21 -19.24
CA ALA A 551 12.80 -15.92 -19.92
C ALA A 551 12.33 -16.21 -21.33
N ARG A 552 11.15 -15.70 -21.70
CA ARG A 552 10.62 -15.90 -23.04
C ARG A 552 11.72 -15.48 -23.99
N ALA A 553 12.30 -16.44 -24.68
CA ALA A 553 13.48 -16.21 -25.46
C ALA A 553 13.14 -15.12 -26.49
N LEU A 554 14.06 -14.17 -26.68
CA LEU A 554 13.83 -12.89 -27.38
C LEU A 554 13.15 -13.06 -28.76
N HIS A 555 13.31 -14.21 -29.40
CA HIS A 555 12.71 -14.57 -30.68
C HIS A 555 11.18 -14.77 -30.65
N GLN A 556 10.55 -14.92 -29.48
CA GLN A 556 9.08 -14.97 -29.35
C GLN A 556 8.44 -13.58 -29.17
N ARG A 557 9.23 -12.50 -29.06
CA ARG A 557 8.70 -11.13 -29.27
C ARG A 557 8.39 -10.97 -30.75
N ARG A 558 7.14 -11.25 -31.14
CA ARG A 558 6.61 -10.91 -32.47
C ARG A 558 7.05 -9.50 -32.84
N ALA A 559 7.79 -9.39 -33.94
CA ALA A 559 8.19 -8.13 -34.55
C ALA A 559 6.96 -7.24 -34.73
N ARG A 560 6.87 -6.16 -33.93
CA ARG A 560 5.95 -5.06 -34.24
C ARG A 560 6.47 -4.41 -35.52
N SER A 561 5.75 -4.67 -36.60
CA SER A 561 5.85 -4.00 -37.89
C SER A 561 6.14 -2.50 -37.71
N LYS A 562 7.28 -2.06 -38.22
CA LYS A 562 7.61 -0.65 -38.42
C LYS A 562 6.54 -0.05 -39.33
N LYS A 563 5.63 0.75 -38.78
CA LYS A 563 4.87 1.72 -39.57
C LYS A 563 5.88 2.66 -40.22
N ARG A 564 6.04 2.53 -41.53
CA ARG A 564 6.71 3.50 -42.40
C ARG A 564 6.07 4.88 -42.16
N LEU A 565 6.88 5.82 -41.68
CA LEU A 565 6.67 7.24 -41.83
C LEU A 565 6.75 7.55 -43.33
N THR A 566 5.60 7.75 -43.98
CA THR A 566 5.55 8.44 -45.28
C THR A 566 5.61 9.93 -44.99
N GLY A 567 6.70 10.56 -45.41
CA GLY A 567 6.88 12.01 -45.38
C GLY A 567 5.92 12.75 -46.33
N PRO A 568 5.95 14.09 -46.30
CA PRO A 568 5.01 14.93 -47.03
C PRO A 568 5.30 14.92 -48.53
N GLN A 569 4.25 14.80 -49.35
CA GLN A 569 4.36 14.95 -50.80
C GLN A 569 4.65 16.41 -51.18
N PRO A 570 5.55 16.65 -52.15
CA PRO A 570 5.72 17.96 -52.75
C PRO A 570 4.62 18.23 -53.79
N VAL A 571 4.23 19.50 -53.84
CA VAL A 571 3.37 20.12 -54.84
C VAL A 571 4.08 20.10 -56.20
N THR A 572 3.43 19.58 -57.24
CA THR A 572 3.70 19.98 -58.63
C THR A 572 2.39 20.13 -59.41
N GLN A 573 2.29 21.31 -60.00
CA GLN A 573 1.26 21.78 -60.90
C GLN A 573 1.36 21.08 -62.27
N GLY A 574 0.22 20.91 -62.94
CA GLY A 574 0.13 21.29 -64.35
C GLY A 574 0.20 20.19 -65.44
N ARG A 575 -0.99 19.92 -65.98
CA ARG A 575 -1.36 20.02 -67.42
C ARG A 575 -0.94 18.92 -68.44
N ARG A 576 -1.95 18.64 -69.29
CA ARG A 576 -1.99 18.01 -70.64
C ARG A 576 -2.01 16.47 -70.61
N ARG A 577 -2.92 15.76 -71.28
CA ARG A 577 -3.94 16.07 -72.30
C ARG A 577 -5.27 15.43 -71.94
#